data_AF-A0A2S6HQE8-F1
#
_entry.id   AF-A0A2S6HQE8-F1
#
_cell.length_a   1.000
_cell.length_b   1.000
_cell.length_c   1.000
_cell.angle_alpha   90.00
_cell.angle_beta   90.00
_cell.angle_gamma   90.00
#
_symmetry.space_group_name_H-M   'P 1'
#
loop_
_entity.id
_entity.type
_entity.pdbx_description
1 polymer ?
#
loop_
_entity_poly.entity_id
_entity_poly.type
_entity_poly.pdbx_seq_one_letter_code
_entity_poly.pdbx_strand_id
1 'polypeptide(L)' 'MGEFYGKRIRNSIITIEQVPVYWLAKTQKWLNEN' A
#
# COMPACT_ATOMS: atom_id res chain seq x y z
N MET A 1 -1.38 4.69 8.82
CA MET A 1 -0.66 4.72 7.52
C MET A 1 0.80 4.28 7.69
N GLY A 2 1.62 5.00 8.46
CA GLY A 2 3.06 4.74 8.60
C GLY A 2 3.46 3.34 9.08
N GLU A 3 2.82 2.80 10.12
CA GLU A 3 3.14 1.45 10.63
C GLU A 3 2.78 0.31 9.65
N PHE A 4 1.68 0.46 8.91
CA PHE A 4 1.20 -0.57 7.98
C PHE A 4 2.15 -0.73 6.80
N TYR A 5 2.58 0.39 6.22
CA TYR A 5 3.56 0.41 5.14
C TYR A 5 4.97 0.14 5.66
N GLY A 6 5.32 0.68 6.83
CA GLY A 6 6.61 0.48 7.49
C GLY A 6 6.93 -0.99 7.77
N LYS A 7 5.96 -1.78 8.27
CA LYS A 7 6.14 -3.23 8.47
C LYS A 7 6.38 -3.98 7.16
N ARG A 8 5.72 -3.57 6.07
CA ARG A 8 5.85 -4.24 4.77
C ARG A 8 7.13 -3.84 4.04
N ILE A 9 7.58 -2.61 4.18
CA ILE A 9 8.90 -2.16 3.72
C ILE A 9 9.99 -2.90 4.49
N ARG A 10 9.84 -3.02 5.81
CA ARG A 10 10.81 -3.73 6.67
C ARG A 10 10.88 -5.23 6.37
N ASN A 11 9.78 -5.83 5.93
CA ASN A 11 9.75 -7.22 5.46
C ASN A 11 10.11 -7.38 3.96
N SER A 12 10.58 -6.32 3.28
CA SER A 12 10.86 -6.32 1.82
C SER A 12 9.69 -6.79 0.94
N ILE A 13 8.45 -6.64 1.42
CA ILE A 13 7.24 -7.02 0.68
C ILE A 13 6.90 -5.94 -0.37
N ILE A 14 7.20 -4.67 -0.06
CA ILE A 14 7.01 -3.51 -0.94
C ILE A 14 8.10 -2.48 -0.65
N THR A 15 8.62 -1.80 -1.66
CA THR A 15 9.52 -0.66 -1.46
C THR A 15 8.74 0.64 -1.21
N ILE A 16 9.42 1.67 -0.67
CA ILE A 16 8.83 3.00 -0.42
C ILE A 16 8.20 3.57 -1.70
N GLU A 17 8.82 3.36 -2.85
CA GLU A 17 8.32 3.81 -4.15
C GLU A 17 7.05 3.07 -4.59
N GLN A 18 6.87 1.82 -4.16
CA GLN A 18 5.68 1.01 -4.45
C GLN A 18 4.53 1.25 -3.47
N VAL A 19 4.76 1.91 -2.34
CA VAL A 19 3.71 2.30 -1.38
C VAL A 19 2.58 3.11 -2.03
N PRO A 20 2.83 4.21 -2.78
CA PRO A 20 1.77 5.00 -3.39
C PRO A 20 0.98 4.19 -4.43
N VAL A 21 1.64 3.37 -5.25
CA VAL A 21 0.99 2.50 -6.25
C VAL A 21 0.10 1.45 -5.56
N TYR A 22 0.61 0.82 -4.49
CA TYR A 22 -0.13 -0.16 -3.73
C TYR A 22 -1.34 0.45 -3.02
N TRP A 23 -1.17 1.64 -2.43
CA TRP A 23 -2.28 2.36 -1.81
C TRP A 23 -3.34 2.69 -2.87
N LEU A 24 -2.97 3.31 -3.98
CA LEU A 24 -3.87 3.63 -5.10
C LEU A 24 -4.66 2.41 -5.57
N ALA A 25 -3.99 1.29 -5.86
CA ALA A 25 -4.66 0.07 -6.31
C ALA A 25 -5.68 -0.44 -5.27
N LYS A 26 -5.33 -0.36 -3.98
CA LYS A 26 -6.22 -0.76 -2.89
C LYS A 26 -7.41 0.18 -2.73
N THR A 27 -7.18 1.50 -2.83
CA THR A 27 -8.23 2.52 -2.74
C THR A 27 -9.18 2.42 -3.94
N GLN A 28 -8.63 2.21 -5.14
CA GLN A 28 -9.41 2.10 -6.37
C GLN A 28 -10.26 0.83 -6.38
N LYS A 29 -9.75 -0.28 -5.84
CA LYS A 29 -10.54 -1.49 -5.62
C LYS A 29 -11.69 -1.24 -4.63
N TRP A 30 -11.41 -0.58 -3.51
CA TRP A 30 -12.44 -0.25 -2.51
C TRP A 30 -13.52 0.69 -3.07
N LEU A 31 -13.12 1.63 -3.93
CA LEU A 31 -13.99 2.62 -4.58
C LEU A 31 -14.81 2.03 -5.73
N ASN A 32 -14.41 0.86 -6.26
CA ASN A 32 -15.18 0.13 -7.27
C ASN A 32 -16.11 -0.92 -6.65
N GLU A 33 -15.84 -1.33 -5.41
CA GLU A 33 -16.71 -2.24 -4.63
C GLU A 33 -17.75 -1.49 -3.77
N ASN A 34 -17.63 -0.17 -3.60
CA ASN A 34 -18.63 0.70 -2.95
C ASN A 34 -19.24 1.66 -3.97
#